data_AF-A0A920VJ77-F1
#
_entry.id   AF-A0A920VJ77-F1
#
_cell.length_a   1.000
_cell.length_b   1.000
_cell.length_c   1.000
_cell.angle_alpha   90.00
_cell.angle_beta   90.00
_cell.angle_gamma   90.00
#
_symmetry.space_group_name_H-M   'P 1'
#
loop_
_entity.id
_entity.type
_entity.pdbx_description
1 polymer ?
#
loop_
_entity_poly.entity_id
_entity_poly.type
_entity_poly.pdbx_seq_one_letter_code
_entity_poly.pdbx_strand_id
1 'polypeptide(L)'
;MVVTVDFCHSFYHDPTGRGHRQRQALLVYFKGEVYFPIVKAYPETTFGGDFLTEADYRNPYLSELIERDGWALWPIVRITIARWRGTYRPPAPAPPDRNHWLGTDDQARDVLARVIYGFRISVLFGFALTFISAIIGVSPGAAQRVFWRLA
;
A
#
# COMPACT_ATOMS: atom_id res chain seq x y z
N MET A 1 17.90 -13.04 8.53
CA MET A 1 17.39 -11.88 9.30
C MET A 1 16.32 -11.21 8.43
N VAL A 2 15.10 -11.74 8.53
CA VAL A 2 13.94 -11.29 7.75
C VAL A 2 13.42 -10.04 8.44
N VAL A 3 13.81 -8.87 7.93
CA VAL A 3 13.36 -7.58 8.46
C VAL A 3 11.92 -7.35 7.99
N THR A 4 10.99 -7.82 8.83
CA THR A 4 9.61 -7.32 9.01
C THR A 4 8.75 -7.18 7.74
N VAL A 5 7.87 -8.14 7.47
CA VAL A 5 6.46 -8.15 7.94
C VAL A 5 5.80 -9.45 7.49
N ASP A 6 6.00 -10.48 8.31
CA ASP A 6 5.30 -11.74 8.22
C ASP A 6 3.87 -11.58 8.79
N PHE A 7 2.99 -10.92 8.03
CA PHE A 7 1.56 -10.84 8.35
C PHE A 7 0.66 -11.18 7.17
N CYS A 8 1.13 -11.97 6.21
CA CYS A 8 0.26 -12.46 5.15
C CYS A 8 0.79 -13.71 4.43
N HIS A 9 1.26 -14.71 5.18
CA HIS A 9 1.56 -16.03 4.61
C HIS A 9 0.30 -16.91 4.42
N SER A 10 -0.88 -16.30 4.23
CA SER A 10 -2.12 -17.07 4.06
C SER A 10 -2.96 -16.49 2.93
N PHE A 11 -3.13 -17.32 1.90
CA PHE A 11 -4.07 -17.19 0.79
C PHE A 11 -3.81 -16.08 -0.23
N TYR A 12 -2.98 -16.40 -1.23
CA TYR A 12 -3.13 -15.83 -2.57
C TYR A 12 -2.86 -16.89 -3.64
N HIS A 13 -3.81 -17.79 -3.84
CA HIS A 13 -3.93 -18.53 -5.10
C HIS A 13 -4.85 -17.70 -6.01
N ASP A 14 -4.28 -17.01 -6.99
CA ASP A 14 -5.02 -16.34 -8.06
C ASP A 14 -4.92 -17.17 -9.34
N PRO A 15 -5.99 -17.88 -9.73
CA PRO A 15 -5.97 -18.76 -10.90
C PRO A 15 -6.15 -18.00 -12.23
N THR A 16 -6.29 -16.66 -12.21
CA THR A 16 -6.74 -15.91 -13.40
C THR A 16 -5.63 -15.27 -14.22
N GLY A 17 -4.38 -15.23 -13.74
CA GLY A 17 -3.21 -14.78 -14.52
C GLY A 17 -3.39 -13.40 -15.18
N ARG A 18 -4.27 -12.54 -14.66
CA ARG A 18 -4.63 -11.25 -15.25
C ARG A 18 -4.68 -10.18 -14.17
N GLY A 19 -3.51 -9.81 -13.67
CA GLY A 19 -3.38 -8.74 -12.69
C GLY A 19 -1.94 -8.36 -12.33
N HIS A 20 -1.01 -8.42 -13.28
CA HIS A 20 0.44 -8.49 -12.98
C HIS A 20 1.16 -7.17 -12.66
N ARG A 21 0.50 -6.01 -12.62
CA ARG A 21 1.25 -4.72 -12.55
C ARG A 21 1.39 -4.06 -11.18
N GLN A 22 0.62 -4.47 -10.16
CA GLN A 22 0.41 -3.59 -8.99
C GLN A 22 1.18 -3.94 -7.72
N ARG A 23 2.07 -4.94 -7.75
CA ARG A 23 2.81 -5.37 -6.55
C ARG A 23 4.25 -5.77 -6.86
N GLN A 24 4.99 -4.87 -7.50
CA GLN A 24 6.43 -5.04 -7.67
C GLN A 24 7.13 -4.77 -6.32
N ALA A 25 8.12 -5.61 -5.98
CA ALA A 25 8.99 -5.36 -4.83
C ALA A 25 9.72 -4.02 -5.02
N LEU A 26 9.95 -3.29 -3.92
CA LEU A 26 10.58 -1.97 -4.00
C LEU A 26 12.05 -2.11 -4.38
N LEU A 27 12.71 -3.10 -3.78
CA LEU A 27 14.13 -3.39 -3.95
C LEU A 27 14.34 -4.89 -3.76
N VAL A 28 15.22 -5.48 -4.57
CA VAL A 28 15.60 -6.88 -4.46
C VAL A 28 17.12 -6.97 -4.48
N TYR A 29 17.69 -7.66 -3.51
CA TYR A 29 19.11 -8.00 -3.48
C TYR A 29 19.26 -9.47 -3.82
N PHE A 30 20.05 -9.79 -4.84
CA PHE A 30 20.22 -11.17 -5.29
C PHE A 30 21.65 -11.37 -5.81
N LYS A 31 22.36 -12.40 -5.31
CA LYS A 31 23.73 -12.76 -5.73
C LYS A 31 24.74 -11.61 -5.77
N GLY A 32 24.62 -10.63 -4.88
CA GLY A 32 25.54 -9.49 -4.81
C GLY A 32 25.11 -8.25 -5.59
N GLU A 33 24.05 -8.33 -6.40
CA GLU A 33 23.51 -7.20 -7.15
C GLU A 33 22.20 -6.67 -6.55
N VAL A 34 21.96 -5.37 -6.71
CA VAL A 34 20.74 -4.69 -6.27
C VAL A 34 19.88 -4.37 -7.48
N TYR A 35 18.65 -4.83 -7.46
CA TYR A 35 17.64 -4.62 -8.49
C TYR A 35 16.53 -3.70 -7.95
N PHE A 36 16.02 -2.83 -8.83
CA PHE A 36 14.91 -1.91 -8.54
C PHE A 36 13.72 -2.22 -9.46
N PRO A 37 12.90 -3.24 -9.13
CA PRO A 37 11.79 -3.69 -9.98
C PRO A 37 10.74 -2.61 -10.22
N ILE A 38 10.67 -1.61 -9.33
CA ILE A 38 9.77 -0.46 -9.45
C ILE A 38 10.14 0.49 -10.62
N VAL A 39 11.41 0.53 -11.02
CA VAL A 39 11.90 1.41 -12.09
C VAL A 39 12.04 0.65 -13.40
N LYS A 40 12.45 -0.63 -13.32
CA LYS A 40 12.77 -1.45 -14.49
C LYS A 40 12.24 -2.86 -14.32
N ALA A 41 11.57 -3.36 -15.36
CA ALA A 41 11.18 -4.77 -15.46
C ALA A 41 12.42 -5.63 -15.74
N TYR A 42 12.59 -6.70 -14.97
CA TYR A 42 13.65 -7.69 -15.14
C TYR A 42 13.03 -9.05 -15.49
N PRO A 43 13.63 -9.83 -16.40
CA PRO A 43 13.15 -11.17 -16.71
C PRO A 43 13.42 -12.15 -15.55
N GLU A 44 12.60 -13.19 -15.40
CA GLU A 44 12.75 -14.21 -14.34
C GLU A 44 14.12 -14.91 -14.38
N THR A 45 14.72 -15.06 -15.56
CA THR A 45 16.08 -15.59 -15.73
C THR A 45 17.15 -14.83 -14.94
N THR A 46 16.94 -13.54 -14.66
CA THR A 46 17.87 -12.73 -13.84
C THR A 46 17.99 -13.27 -12.42
N PHE A 47 16.90 -13.79 -11.88
CA PHE A 47 16.84 -14.36 -10.53
C PHE A 47 17.03 -15.88 -10.53
N GLY A 48 17.32 -16.48 -11.69
CA GLY A 48 17.50 -17.93 -11.85
C GLY A 48 16.24 -18.71 -12.20
N GLY A 49 15.17 -18.02 -12.62
CA GLY A 49 13.97 -18.66 -13.18
C GLY A 49 14.17 -19.10 -14.64
N ASP A 50 13.20 -19.82 -15.17
CA ASP A 50 13.33 -20.48 -16.48
C ASP A 50 12.76 -19.67 -17.65
N PHE A 51 12.04 -18.58 -17.38
CA PHE A 51 11.30 -17.81 -18.38
C PHE A 51 11.91 -16.43 -18.66
N LEU A 52 11.90 -16.00 -19.93
CA LEU A 52 12.29 -14.65 -20.36
C LEU A 52 11.20 -13.60 -20.13
N THR A 53 10.11 -13.97 -19.46
CA THR A 53 9.01 -13.07 -19.09
C THR A 53 9.39 -12.20 -17.90
N GLU A 54 8.72 -11.06 -17.75
CA GLU A 54 8.88 -10.18 -16.59
C GLU A 54 8.65 -10.95 -15.29
N ALA A 55 9.53 -10.72 -14.31
CA ALA A 55 9.55 -11.44 -13.06
C ALA A 55 8.31 -11.21 -12.20
N ASP A 56 7.58 -12.29 -11.90
CA ASP A 56 6.49 -12.25 -10.92
C ASP A 56 7.01 -12.54 -9.51
N TYR A 57 7.39 -11.49 -8.79
CA TYR A 57 7.87 -11.54 -7.40
C TYR A 57 6.85 -12.12 -6.40
N ARG A 58 5.61 -12.39 -6.81
CA ARG A 58 4.59 -13.02 -5.95
C ARG A 58 4.54 -14.52 -6.10
N ASN A 59 5.18 -15.07 -7.13
CA ASN A 59 5.25 -16.50 -7.33
C ASN A 59 6.04 -17.10 -6.14
N PRO A 60 5.49 -18.09 -5.41
CA PRO A 60 6.21 -18.77 -4.34
C PRO A 60 7.57 -19.30 -4.80
N TYR A 61 7.63 -19.81 -6.04
CA TYR A 61 8.88 -20.32 -6.64
C TYR A 61 9.97 -19.25 -6.74
N LEU A 62 9.62 -18.07 -7.28
CA LEU A 62 10.59 -16.98 -7.43
C LEU A 62 10.96 -16.37 -6.07
N SER A 63 10.01 -16.34 -5.13
CA SER A 63 10.24 -15.85 -3.77
C SER A 63 11.24 -16.72 -3.03
N GLU A 64 11.06 -18.04 -3.09
CA GLU A 64 11.98 -19.02 -2.50
C GLU A 64 13.39 -18.93 -3.13
N LEU A 65 13.46 -18.71 -4.44
CA LEU A 65 14.72 -18.56 -5.15
C LEU A 65 15.47 -17.29 -4.74
N ILE A 66 14.76 -16.16 -4.60
CA ILE A 66 15.32 -14.90 -4.11
C ILE A 66 15.75 -15.03 -2.65
N GLU A 67 14.97 -15.70 -1.81
CA GLU A 67 15.31 -15.92 -0.40
C GLU A 67 16.52 -16.83 -0.20
N ARG A 68 16.76 -17.77 -1.11
CA ARG A 68 17.93 -18.65 -1.06
C ARG A 68 19.25 -17.88 -1.21
N ASP A 69 19.30 -16.95 -2.17
CA ASP A 69 20.53 -16.27 -2.58
C ASP A 69 20.46 -14.73 -2.37
N GLY A 70 19.54 -14.25 -1.53
CA GLY A 70 19.18 -12.84 -1.45
C GLY A 70 18.05 -12.47 -0.48
N TRP A 71 17.48 -11.27 -0.68
CA TRP A 71 16.32 -10.77 0.04
C TRP A 71 15.57 -9.71 -0.77
N ALA A 72 14.28 -9.53 -0.48
CA ALA A 72 13.44 -8.52 -1.13
C ALA A 72 12.82 -7.57 -0.09
N LEU A 73 12.79 -6.27 -0.42
CA LEU A 73 12.07 -5.26 0.33
C LEU A 73 10.71 -5.01 -0.28
N TRP A 74 9.69 -5.18 0.54
CA TRP A 74 8.31 -4.92 0.17
C TRP A 74 7.86 -3.55 0.66
N PRO A 75 6.98 -2.85 -0.08
CA PRO A 75 6.35 -1.62 0.41
C PRO A 75 5.58 -1.89 1.71
N ILE A 76 5.89 -1.11 2.76
CA ILE A 76 5.27 -1.25 4.09
C ILE A 76 3.77 -0.93 4.06
N VAL A 77 3.38 0.08 3.28
CA VAL A 77 1.99 0.53 3.19
C VAL A 77 1.36 -0.01 1.91
N ARG A 78 0.51 -1.03 2.06
CA ARG A 78 -0.38 -1.47 0.99
C ARG A 78 -1.52 -0.47 0.82
N ILE A 79 -1.34 0.54 -0.02
CA ILE A 79 -2.45 1.39 -0.48
C ILE A 79 -3.22 0.62 -1.57
N THR A 80 -3.93 -0.44 -1.18
CA THR A 80 -4.93 -1.04 -2.04
C THR A 80 -6.20 -0.23 -1.85
N ILE A 81 -6.55 0.59 -2.84
CA ILE A 81 -7.95 0.91 -3.10
C ILE A 81 -8.68 -0.43 -3.14
N ALA A 82 -9.72 -0.63 -2.33
CA ALA A 82 -10.47 -1.88 -2.27
C ALA A 82 -11.00 -2.24 -3.67
N ARG A 83 -10.19 -2.96 -4.45
CA ARG A 83 -10.53 -3.45 -5.77
C ARG A 83 -11.12 -4.83 -5.59
N TRP A 84 -12.27 -5.03 -6.21
CA TRP A 84 -13.09 -6.23 -6.13
C TRP A 84 -12.23 -7.50 -6.17
N ARG A 85 -12.28 -8.28 -5.09
CA ARG A 85 -11.70 -9.62 -5.03
C ARG A 85 -12.76 -10.60 -5.47
N GLY A 86 -12.70 -10.98 -6.74
CA GLY A 86 -13.59 -11.98 -7.31
C GLY A 86 -13.37 -13.34 -6.68
N THR A 87 -14.34 -13.79 -5.88
CA THR A 87 -14.69 -15.21 -5.65
C THR A 87 -15.85 -15.35 -4.66
N TYR A 88 -16.18 -14.30 -3.89
CA TYR A 88 -17.38 -14.26 -3.06
C TYR A 88 -18.28 -13.10 -3.52
N ARG A 89 -19.38 -13.40 -4.20
CA ARG A 89 -20.52 -12.47 -4.32
C ARG A 89 -21.50 -12.84 -3.21
N PRO A 90 -21.40 -12.28 -2.00
CA PRO A 90 -22.61 -12.20 -1.19
C PRO A 90 -23.63 -11.36 -1.99
N PRO A 91 -24.94 -11.67 -1.92
CA PRO A 91 -25.94 -10.85 -2.57
C PRO A 91 -25.76 -9.39 -2.11
N ALA A 92 -25.53 -8.48 -3.06
CA ALA A 92 -25.51 -7.05 -2.75
C ALA A 92 -26.98 -6.59 -2.66
N PRO A 93 -27.40 -5.91 -1.59
CA PRO A 93 -26.70 -5.58 -0.34
C PRO A 93 -26.72 -6.73 0.69
N ALA A 94 -25.58 -6.99 1.34
CA ALA A 94 -25.46 -8.03 2.36
C ALA A 94 -25.63 -7.42 3.77
N PRO A 95 -26.39 -8.06 4.67
CA PRO A 95 -26.50 -7.65 6.08
C PRO A 95 -25.15 -7.72 6.81
N PRO A 96 -25.00 -7.03 7.94
CA PRO A 96 -23.74 -7.00 8.69
C PRO A 96 -23.30 -8.39 9.13
N ASP A 97 -22.01 -8.69 8.97
CA ASP A 97 -21.38 -9.97 9.30
C ASP A 97 -20.00 -9.74 9.94
N ARG A 98 -19.41 -10.77 10.56
CA ARG A 98 -18.10 -10.70 11.23
C ARG A 98 -16.96 -10.24 10.30
N ASN A 99 -17.11 -10.45 8.99
CA ASN A 99 -16.19 -9.99 7.96
C ASN A 99 -16.53 -8.59 7.40
N HIS A 100 -17.78 -8.14 7.54
CA HIS A 100 -18.29 -6.84 7.07
C HIS A 100 -19.16 -6.22 8.17
N TRP A 101 -18.54 -5.54 9.13
CA TRP A 101 -19.22 -5.10 10.36
C TRP A 101 -20.38 -4.14 10.10
N LEU A 102 -20.31 -3.36 9.01
CA LEU A 102 -21.38 -2.45 8.54
C LEU A 102 -22.08 -2.96 7.28
N GLY A 103 -21.81 -4.20 6.86
CA GLY A 103 -22.29 -4.76 5.61
C GLY A 103 -21.52 -4.26 4.39
N THR A 104 -22.06 -4.58 3.22
CA THR A 104 -21.47 -4.22 1.92
C THR A 104 -22.35 -3.26 1.13
N ASP A 105 -21.77 -2.36 0.34
CA ASP A 105 -22.52 -1.49 -0.57
C ASP A 105 -23.14 -2.24 -1.76
N ASP A 106 -23.83 -1.52 -2.65
CA ASP A 106 -24.45 -2.05 -3.87
C ASP A 106 -23.45 -2.74 -4.82
N GLN A 107 -22.14 -2.55 -4.61
CA GLN A 107 -21.06 -3.22 -5.34
C GLN A 107 -20.36 -4.31 -4.52
N ALA A 108 -20.96 -4.76 -3.42
CA ALA A 108 -20.39 -5.74 -2.49
C ALA A 108 -19.06 -5.29 -1.86
N ARG A 109 -18.84 -3.98 -1.66
CA ARG A 109 -17.63 -3.44 -1.01
C ARG A 109 -17.88 -3.11 0.45
N ASP A 110 -16.88 -3.32 1.29
CA ASP A 110 -16.94 -3.00 2.73
C ASP A 110 -17.18 -1.49 2.97
N VAL A 111 -18.30 -1.18 3.62
CA VAL A 111 -18.70 0.19 3.95
C VAL A 111 -17.85 0.74 5.10
N LEU A 112 -17.54 -0.07 6.12
CA LEU A 112 -16.74 0.34 7.28
C LEU A 112 -15.35 0.78 6.84
N ALA A 113 -14.71 -0.04 6.00
CA ALA A 113 -13.37 0.24 5.48
C ALA A 113 -13.34 1.58 4.72
N ARG A 114 -14.39 1.88 3.94
CA ARG A 114 -14.49 3.14 3.19
C ARG A 114 -14.64 4.36 4.10
N VAL A 115 -15.42 4.24 5.18
CA VAL A 115 -15.59 5.31 6.18
C VAL A 115 -14.28 5.59 6.91
N ILE A 116 -13.58 4.56 7.38
CA ILE A 116 -12.28 4.72 8.07
C ILE A 116 -11.23 5.33 7.12
N TYR A 117 -11.24 4.95 5.85
CA TYR A 117 -10.33 5.53 4.87
C TYR A 117 -10.62 7.01 4.61
N GLY A 118 -11.90 7.36 4.42
CA GLY A 118 -12.33 8.76 4.29
C GLY A 118 -11.97 9.60 5.52
N PHE A 119 -12.18 9.05 6.72
CA PHE A 119 -11.84 9.69 7.98
C PHE A 119 -10.35 10.08 8.06
N ARG A 120 -9.43 9.21 7.63
CA ARG A 120 -7.99 9.52 7.61
C ARG A 120 -7.67 10.76 6.77
N ILE A 121 -8.25 10.86 5.58
CA ILE A 121 -8.04 12.01 4.70
C ILE A 121 -8.63 13.29 5.30
N SER A 122 -9.84 13.21 5.88
CA SER A 122 -10.49 14.35 6.53
C SER A 122 -9.70 14.89 7.72
N VAL A 123 -9.15 14.03 8.57
CA VAL A 123 -8.32 14.46 9.71
C VAL A 123 -7.04 15.13 9.24
N LEU A 124 -6.34 14.56 8.27
CA LEU A 124 -5.10 15.15 7.72
C LEU A 124 -5.38 16.52 7.09
N PHE A 125 -6.48 16.65 6.35
CA PHE A 125 -6.89 17.91 5.74
C PHE A 125 -7.25 18.98 6.78
N GLY A 126 -8.01 18.61 7.81
CA GLY A 126 -8.33 19.51 8.92
C GLY A 126 -7.07 19.99 9.64
N PHE A 127 -6.15 19.08 9.96
CA PHE A 127 -4.91 19.43 10.63
C PHE A 127 -4.03 20.37 9.78
N ALA A 128 -3.93 20.11 8.47
CA ALA A 128 -3.20 20.97 7.54
C ALA A 128 -3.82 22.38 7.46
N LEU A 129 -5.14 22.49 7.37
CA LEU A 129 -5.84 23.79 7.35
C LEU A 129 -5.63 24.58 8.64
N THR A 130 -5.76 23.92 9.80
CA THR A 130 -5.51 24.56 11.10
C THR A 130 -4.07 25.04 11.21
N PHE A 131 -3.10 24.23 10.78
CA PHE A 131 -1.69 24.60 10.82
C PHE A 131 -1.38 25.82 9.97
N ILE A 132 -1.87 25.85 8.72
CA ILE A 132 -1.70 26.99 7.81
C ILE A 132 -2.41 28.24 8.37
N SER A 133 -3.64 28.07 8.87
CA SER A 133 -4.41 29.16 9.47
C SER A 133 -3.71 29.73 10.70
N ALA A 134 -3.11 28.89 11.55
CA ALA A 134 -2.36 29.32 12.71
C ALA A 134 -1.11 30.14 12.32
N ILE A 135 -0.37 29.72 11.29
CA ILE A 135 0.79 30.48 10.80
C ILE A 135 0.36 31.86 10.31
N ILE A 136 -0.69 31.93 9.50
CA ILE A 136 -1.20 33.19 8.96
C ILE A 136 -1.77 34.08 10.08
N GLY A 137 -2.47 33.51 11.06
CA GLY A 137 -3.07 34.26 12.17
C GLY A 137 -2.05 34.79 13.18
N VAL A 138 -1.02 34.02 13.49
CA VAL A 138 0.01 34.39 14.48
C VAL A 138 1.01 35.42 13.90
N SER A 139 1.29 35.38 12.60
CA SER A 139 2.33 36.22 11.98
C SER A 139 2.07 37.73 12.14
N PRO A 140 0.89 38.28 11.83
CA PRO A 140 0.59 39.70 12.05
C PRO A 140 0.61 40.09 13.53
N GLY A 141 0.10 39.22 14.42
CA GLY A 141 0.07 39.47 15.86
C GLY A 141 1.48 39.54 16.47
N ALA A 142 2.41 38.72 15.98
CA ALA A 142 3.81 38.77 16.38
C ALA A 142 4.52 40.04 15.87
N ALA A 143 4.24 40.46 14.64
CA ALA A 143 4.81 41.69 14.06
C ALA A 143 4.36 42.95 14.82
N GLN A 144 3.06 43.05 15.14
CA GLN A 144 2.51 44.16 15.92
C GLN A 144 3.18 44.29 17.30
N ARG A 145 3.49 43.16 17.95
CA ARG A 145 4.12 43.11 19.27
C ARG A 145 5.57 43.63 19.26
N VAL A 146 6.33 43.39 18.19
CA VAL A 146 7.69 43.91 18.04
C VAL A 146 7.68 45.40 17.77
N PHE A 147 6.76 45.88 16.92
CA PHE A 147 6.59 47.31 16.63
C PHE A 147 6.24 48.11 17.89
N TRP A 148 5.29 47.63 18.70
CA TRP A 148 4.90 48.29 19.97
C TRP A 148 6.02 48.34 21.02
N ARG A 149 7.03 47.46 20.93
CA ARG A 149 8.17 47.48 21.88
C ARG A 149 9.25 48.49 21.50
N LEU A 150 9.20 49.07 20.30
CA LEU A 150 10.22 49.96 19.76
C LEU A 150 9.74 51.42 19.58
N ALA A 151 8.46 51.70 19.82
CA ALA A 151 7.85 53.04 19.80
C ALA A 151 7.52 53.48 21.23
#